data_AF-A0A7X8G1M6-F1
#
_entry.id   AF-A0A7X8G1M6-F1
#
_cell.length_a   1.000
_cell.length_b   1.000
_cell.length_c   1.000
_cell.angle_alpha   90.00
_cell.angle_beta   90.00
_cell.angle_gamma   90.00
#
_symmetry.space_group_name_H-M   'P 1'
#
loop_
_entity.id
_entity.type
_entity.pdbx_description
1 polymer ?
#
loop_
_entity_poly.entity_id
_entity_poly.type
_entity_poly.pdbx_seq_one_letter_code
_entity_poly.pdbx_strand_id
1 'polypeptide(L)'
;MKKIEIKRNNFKLAKNRIKKFYENESLKLTIEGVEAKGGLFNLFDHKVSGVELNNRINAIQRFLNNINRTNNNIISEFGEIYNTFEALDKEYLASIMITIKSVEKTSNDVRIQQGIINEHNNKLRIQQNKLDAHQIKINKNFDNIKKIVMKIKNNKEKIDNYKYFSNIDIILSNNEIILHTAKEQKLLLEKIDQFNEKYTARLNTIIQDKFKIKELTVKNKEHITLLTKKIKYAYWISGIAIGLVIIEMILLFAKEI
;
A
#
# COMPACT_ATOMS: atom_id res chain seq x y z
N MET A 1 -10.83 -46.95 -11.64
CA MET A 1 -11.90 -47.87 -12.06
C MET A 1 -11.28 -49.18 -12.50
N LYS A 2 -11.64 -50.31 -11.88
CA LYS A 2 -11.24 -51.63 -12.38
C LYS A 2 -11.99 -51.90 -13.69
N LYS A 3 -11.26 -52.09 -14.78
CA LYS A 3 -11.83 -52.49 -16.07
C LYS A 3 -12.47 -53.85 -15.89
N ILE A 4 -13.79 -53.92 -15.98
CA ILE A 4 -14.51 -55.20 -15.91
C ILE A 4 -14.31 -55.88 -17.27
N GLU A 5 -13.41 -56.85 -17.28
CA GLU A 5 -13.13 -57.65 -18.47
C GLU A 5 -14.10 -58.82 -18.51
N ILE A 6 -15.06 -58.73 -19.43
CA ILE A 6 -16.03 -59.80 -19.64
C ILE A 6 -15.31 -60.97 -20.33
N LYS A 7 -15.23 -62.11 -19.65
CA LYS A 7 -14.58 -63.31 -20.17
C LYS A 7 -15.43 -63.98 -21.24
N ARG A 8 -15.28 -63.53 -22.50
CA ARG A 8 -15.96 -64.10 -23.67
C ARG A 8 -15.50 -65.52 -24.05
N ASN A 9 -14.59 -66.12 -23.29
CA ASN A 9 -13.97 -67.40 -23.64
C ASN A 9 -14.99 -68.55 -23.71
N ASN A 10 -15.92 -68.63 -22.76
CA ASN A 10 -16.92 -69.70 -22.73
C ASN A 10 -17.90 -69.60 -23.91
N PHE A 11 -18.33 -68.38 -24.24
CA PHE A 11 -19.20 -68.13 -25.40
C PHE A 11 -18.53 -68.53 -26.72
N LYS A 12 -17.25 -68.19 -26.89
CA LYS A 12 -16.51 -68.52 -28.10
C LYS A 12 -16.27 -70.03 -28.24
N LEU A 13 -16.01 -70.72 -27.12
CA LEU A 13 -15.86 -72.17 -27.08
C LEU A 13 -17.16 -72.88 -27.46
N ALA A 14 -18.30 -72.51 -26.86
CA ALA A 14 -19.59 -73.10 -27.19
C ALA A 14 -19.98 -72.85 -28.65
N LYS A 15 -19.82 -71.61 -29.14
CA LYS A 15 -20.05 -71.28 -30.56
C LYS A 15 -19.26 -72.18 -31.50
N ASN A 16 -18.00 -72.45 -31.18
CA ASN A 16 -17.14 -73.31 -32.00
C ASN A 16 -17.55 -74.80 -31.95
N ARG A 17 -18.01 -75.30 -30.79
CA ARG A 17 -18.52 -76.67 -30.66
C ARG A 17 -19.77 -76.89 -31.50
N ILE A 18 -20.75 -75.99 -31.41
CA ILE A 18 -21.98 -76.02 -32.23
C ILE A 18 -21.65 -75.99 -33.72
N LYS A 19 -20.70 -75.12 -34.11
CA LYS A 19 -20.24 -75.03 -35.50
C LYS A 19 -19.70 -76.38 -35.98
N LYS A 20 -18.84 -77.04 -35.21
CA LYS A 20 -18.31 -78.37 -35.52
C LYS A 20 -19.41 -79.43 -35.59
N PHE A 21 -20.41 -79.36 -34.70
CA PHE A 21 -21.55 -80.27 -34.71
C PHE A 21 -22.39 -80.09 -36.00
N TYR A 22 -22.68 -78.85 -36.38
CA TYR A 22 -23.41 -78.52 -37.62
C TYR A 22 -22.67 -78.94 -38.89
N GLU A 23 -21.35 -78.77 -38.91
CA GLU A 23 -20.49 -79.14 -40.05
C GLU A 23 -20.28 -80.67 -40.17
N ASN A 24 -20.70 -81.46 -39.18
CA ASN A 24 -20.54 -82.90 -39.23
C ASN A 24 -21.60 -83.52 -40.16
N GLU A 25 -21.17 -84.12 -41.27
CA GLU A 25 -22.05 -84.67 -42.30
C GLU A 25 -23.02 -85.71 -41.75
N SER A 26 -24.30 -85.58 -42.11
CA SER A 26 -25.33 -86.57 -41.81
C SER A 26 -25.05 -87.86 -42.60
N LEU A 27 -24.72 -88.94 -41.89
CA LEU A 27 -24.64 -90.28 -42.47
C LEU A 27 -25.97 -90.62 -43.15
N LYS A 28 -25.96 -90.63 -44.49
CA LYS A 28 -27.10 -91.07 -45.29
C LYS A 28 -27.20 -92.59 -45.17
N LEU A 29 -27.89 -93.05 -44.13
CA LEU A 29 -28.12 -94.46 -43.89
C LEU A 29 -29.32 -94.93 -44.71
N THR A 30 -29.05 -95.74 -45.73
CA THR A 30 -30.07 -96.40 -46.53
C THR A 30 -30.26 -97.84 -46.04
N ILE A 31 -31.51 -98.27 -45.88
CA ILE A 31 -31.85 -99.67 -45.66
C ILE A 31 -32.29 -100.23 -47.00
N GLU A 32 -31.51 -101.14 -47.56
CA GLU A 32 -31.84 -101.80 -48.82
C GLU A 32 -32.97 -102.83 -48.60
N GLY A 33 -33.83 -103.00 -49.61
CA GLY A 33 -34.88 -104.03 -49.60
C GLY A 33 -34.30 -105.43 -49.80
N VAL A 34 -35.07 -106.46 -49.47
CA VAL A 34 -34.75 -107.87 -49.81
C VAL A 34 -35.10 -108.15 -51.27
N GLU A 35 -34.46 -109.15 -51.88
CA GLU A 35 -34.79 -109.55 -53.24
C GLU A 35 -36.22 -110.10 -53.28
N ALA A 36 -37.03 -109.62 -54.24
CA ALA A 36 -38.42 -110.06 -54.38
C ALA A 36 -38.59 -111.26 -55.34
N LYS A 37 -37.61 -111.49 -56.21
CA LYS A 37 -37.66 -112.50 -57.28
C LYS A 37 -36.38 -113.31 -57.31
N GLY A 38 -36.49 -114.62 -57.59
CA GLY A 38 -35.37 -115.57 -57.65
C GLY A 38 -35.58 -116.66 -58.70
N GLY A 39 -34.64 -117.62 -58.76
CA GLY A 39 -34.67 -118.74 -59.72
C GLY A 39 -34.19 -118.40 -61.13
N LEU A 40 -34.30 -119.35 -62.07
CA LEU A 40 -33.84 -119.20 -63.46
C LEU A 40 -34.53 -117.97 -64.11
N PHE A 41 -33.75 -116.95 -64.46
CA PHE A 41 -34.23 -115.68 -65.06
C PHE A 41 -35.18 -114.82 -64.19
N ASN A 42 -35.14 -114.92 -62.85
CA ASN A 42 -36.02 -114.15 -61.94
C ASN A 42 -37.53 -114.38 -62.20
N LEU A 43 -37.91 -115.56 -62.69
CA LEU A 43 -39.29 -115.91 -63.04
C LEU A 43 -40.10 -116.42 -61.84
N PHE A 44 -39.48 -116.57 -60.65
CA PHE A 44 -40.13 -117.10 -59.46
C PHE A 44 -40.00 -116.13 -58.29
N ASP A 45 -40.84 -116.30 -57.27
CA ASP A 45 -40.75 -115.55 -56.02
C ASP A 45 -39.50 -115.99 -55.23
N HIS A 46 -38.76 -115.01 -54.72
CA HIS A 46 -37.63 -115.30 -53.84
C HIS A 46 -38.11 -115.54 -52.41
N LYS A 47 -37.72 -116.68 -51.83
CA LYS A 47 -37.95 -116.93 -50.42
C LYS A 47 -36.81 -116.30 -49.62
N VAL A 48 -37.13 -115.19 -48.94
CA VAL A 48 -36.20 -114.49 -48.06
C VAL A 48 -35.54 -115.47 -47.10
N SER A 49 -34.20 -115.50 -47.12
CA SER A 49 -33.43 -116.40 -46.26
C SER A 49 -33.24 -115.81 -44.86
N GLY A 50 -32.97 -116.66 -43.86
CA GLY A 50 -32.62 -116.19 -42.51
C GLY A 50 -31.37 -115.31 -42.48
N VAL A 51 -30.42 -115.55 -43.40
CA VAL A 51 -29.20 -114.72 -43.55
C VAL A 51 -29.55 -113.34 -44.08
N GLU A 52 -30.41 -113.27 -45.09
CA GLU A 52 -30.89 -112.01 -45.68
C GLU A 52 -31.66 -111.18 -44.65
N LEU A 53 -32.57 -111.81 -43.89
CA LEU A 53 -33.29 -111.16 -42.79
C LEU A 53 -32.32 -110.64 -41.71
N ASN A 54 -31.37 -111.46 -41.26
CA ASN A 54 -30.38 -111.05 -40.26
C ASN A 54 -29.52 -109.86 -40.73
N ASN A 55 -29.13 -109.84 -42.00
CA ASN A 55 -28.39 -108.71 -42.56
C ASN A 55 -29.20 -107.40 -42.53
N ARG A 56 -30.51 -107.47 -42.81
CA ARG A 56 -31.42 -106.30 -42.73
C ARG A 56 -31.62 -105.84 -41.29
N ILE A 57 -31.83 -106.77 -40.36
CA ILE A 57 -31.94 -106.46 -38.93
C ILE A 57 -30.65 -105.83 -38.40
N ASN A 58 -29.47 -106.34 -38.79
CA ASN A 58 -28.19 -105.72 -38.44
C ASN A 58 -28.02 -104.31 -39.02
N ALA A 59 -28.56 -104.02 -40.20
CA ALA A 59 -28.56 -102.67 -40.76
C ALA A 59 -29.47 -101.73 -39.97
N ILE A 60 -30.68 -102.18 -39.61
CA ILE A 60 -31.63 -101.43 -38.77
C ILE A 60 -31.06 -101.17 -37.37
N GLN A 61 -30.44 -102.17 -36.75
CA GLN A 61 -29.81 -102.00 -35.43
C GLN A 61 -28.66 -100.97 -35.48
N ARG A 62 -27.82 -101.02 -36.52
CA ARG A 62 -26.79 -99.98 -36.73
C ARG A 62 -27.41 -98.60 -36.91
N PHE A 63 -28.53 -98.48 -37.62
CA PHE A 63 -29.27 -97.23 -37.78
C PHE A 63 -29.79 -96.69 -36.45
N LEU A 64 -30.49 -97.52 -35.65
CA LEU A 64 -31.02 -97.13 -34.34
C LEU A 64 -29.91 -96.73 -33.36
N ASN A 65 -28.79 -97.46 -33.35
CA ASN A 65 -27.62 -97.10 -32.55
C ASN A 65 -27.04 -95.75 -32.97
N ASN A 66 -26.98 -95.47 -34.28
CA ASN A 66 -26.49 -94.19 -34.79
C ASN A 66 -27.44 -93.04 -34.42
N ILE A 67 -28.76 -93.25 -34.49
CA ILE A 67 -29.77 -92.28 -34.03
C ILE A 67 -29.58 -91.99 -32.54
N ASN A 68 -29.48 -93.01 -31.70
CA ASN A 68 -29.32 -92.82 -30.26
C ASN A 68 -28.04 -92.03 -29.94
N ARG A 69 -26.92 -92.37 -30.60
CA ARG A 69 -25.66 -91.64 -30.46
C ARG A 69 -25.80 -90.18 -30.90
N THR A 70 -26.47 -89.93 -32.02
CA THR A 70 -26.72 -88.57 -32.53
C THR A 70 -27.59 -87.77 -31.58
N ASN A 71 -28.68 -88.35 -31.06
CA ASN A 71 -29.55 -87.69 -30.08
C ASN A 71 -28.81 -87.34 -28.79
N ASN A 72 -27.99 -88.24 -28.26
CA ASN A 72 -27.18 -87.95 -27.07
C ASN A 72 -26.18 -86.82 -27.33
N ASN A 73 -25.56 -86.79 -28.52
CA ASN A 73 -24.68 -85.68 -28.91
C ASN A 73 -25.46 -84.35 -28.99
N ILE A 74 -26.66 -84.35 -29.61
CA ILE A 74 -27.54 -83.18 -29.68
C ILE A 74 -27.85 -82.66 -28.27
N ILE A 75 -28.30 -83.54 -27.37
CA ILE A 75 -28.63 -83.16 -25.98
C ILE A 75 -27.41 -82.55 -25.28
N SER A 76 -26.23 -83.15 -25.45
CA SER A 76 -24.99 -82.63 -24.88
C SER A 76 -24.63 -81.24 -25.40
N GLU A 77 -24.70 -81.03 -26.72
CA GLU A 77 -24.39 -79.74 -27.35
C GLU A 77 -25.39 -78.64 -26.93
N PHE A 78 -26.69 -78.98 -26.82
CA PHE A 78 -27.69 -78.05 -26.28
C PHE A 78 -27.49 -77.74 -24.79
N GLY A 79 -27.02 -78.69 -23.99
CA GLY A 79 -26.64 -78.44 -22.60
C GLY A 79 -25.47 -77.46 -22.47
N GLU A 80 -24.46 -77.60 -23.32
CA GLU A 80 -23.31 -76.67 -23.39
C GLU A 80 -23.73 -75.26 -23.84
N ILE A 81 -24.66 -75.17 -24.80
CA ILE A 81 -25.30 -73.90 -25.20
C ILE A 81 -25.98 -73.24 -23.99
N TYR A 82 -26.82 -73.99 -23.27
CA TYR A 82 -27.58 -73.48 -22.13
C TYR A 82 -26.65 -72.95 -21.04
N ASN A 83 -25.67 -73.76 -20.61
CA ASN A 83 -24.72 -73.38 -19.57
C ASN A 83 -23.91 -72.13 -19.95
N THR A 84 -23.58 -72.00 -21.24
CA THR A 84 -22.89 -70.83 -21.76
C THR A 84 -23.74 -69.57 -21.65
N PHE A 85 -25.02 -69.64 -22.05
CA PHE A 85 -25.94 -68.51 -21.92
C PHE A 85 -26.22 -68.17 -20.45
N GLU A 86 -26.36 -69.16 -19.58
CA GLU A 86 -26.55 -68.94 -18.13
C GLU A 86 -25.33 -68.25 -17.49
N ALA A 87 -24.12 -68.69 -17.82
CA ALA A 87 -22.89 -68.07 -17.33
C ALA A 87 -22.74 -66.64 -17.89
N LEU A 88 -23.04 -66.43 -19.17
CA LEU A 88 -23.01 -65.13 -19.81
C LEU A 88 -23.98 -64.15 -19.13
N ASP A 89 -25.21 -64.58 -18.89
CA ASP A 89 -26.25 -63.77 -18.23
C ASP A 89 -25.81 -63.35 -16.82
N LYS A 90 -25.35 -64.30 -16.00
CA LYS A 90 -24.86 -64.02 -14.64
C LYS A 90 -23.69 -63.03 -14.63
N GLU A 91 -22.68 -63.24 -15.47
CA GLU A 91 -21.49 -62.37 -15.51
C GLU A 91 -21.79 -60.98 -16.09
N TYR A 92 -22.57 -60.89 -17.17
CA TYR A 92 -22.92 -59.61 -17.78
C TYR A 92 -23.83 -58.78 -16.88
N LEU A 93 -24.89 -59.36 -16.33
CA LEU A 93 -25.80 -58.64 -15.43
C LEU A 93 -25.09 -58.18 -14.16
N ALA A 94 -24.21 -59.02 -13.59
CA ALA A 94 -23.39 -58.62 -12.45
C ALA A 94 -22.47 -57.44 -12.80
N SER A 95 -21.82 -57.47 -13.97
CA SER A 95 -20.94 -56.40 -14.45
C SER A 95 -21.69 -55.08 -14.66
N ILE A 96 -22.87 -55.15 -15.28
CA ILE A 96 -23.76 -54.01 -15.47
C ILE A 96 -24.20 -53.44 -14.12
N MET A 97 -24.61 -54.29 -13.18
CA MET A 97 -25.02 -53.87 -11.83
C MET A 97 -23.88 -53.15 -11.07
N ILE A 98 -22.65 -53.68 -11.12
CA ILE A 98 -21.48 -53.03 -10.51
C ILE A 98 -21.22 -51.67 -11.14
N THR A 99 -21.35 -51.58 -12.47
CA THR A 99 -21.19 -50.33 -13.21
C THR A 99 -22.25 -49.32 -12.82
N ILE A 100 -23.52 -49.71 -12.77
CA ILE A 100 -24.65 -48.85 -12.35
C ILE A 100 -24.44 -48.34 -10.92
N LYS A 101 -24.08 -49.21 -9.97
CA LYS A 101 -23.78 -48.78 -8.59
C LYS A 101 -22.63 -47.79 -8.51
N SER A 102 -21.60 -47.96 -9.36
CA SER A 102 -20.48 -47.04 -9.43
C SER A 102 -20.89 -45.68 -10.01
N VAL A 103 -21.75 -45.68 -11.03
CA VAL A 103 -22.33 -44.46 -11.62
C VAL A 103 -23.25 -43.76 -10.61
N GLU A 104 -24.09 -44.50 -9.89
CA GLU A 104 -24.96 -43.95 -8.85
C GLU A 104 -24.16 -43.27 -7.73
N LYS A 105 -23.10 -43.93 -7.24
CA LYS A 105 -22.18 -43.33 -6.28
C LYS A 105 -21.56 -42.05 -6.82
N THR A 106 -21.03 -42.09 -8.05
CA THR A 106 -20.43 -40.91 -8.69
C THR A 106 -21.45 -39.77 -8.83
N SER A 107 -22.69 -40.07 -9.21
CA SER A 107 -23.76 -39.09 -9.34
C SER A 107 -24.11 -38.44 -7.99
N ASN A 108 -24.19 -39.23 -6.92
CA ASN A 108 -24.40 -38.72 -5.56
C ASN A 108 -23.23 -37.82 -5.10
N ASP A 109 -21.99 -38.25 -5.32
CA ASP A 109 -20.80 -37.45 -4.98
C ASP A 109 -20.80 -36.11 -5.75
N VAL A 110 -21.13 -36.13 -7.05
CA VAL A 110 -21.28 -34.91 -7.87
C VAL A 110 -22.36 -33.98 -7.30
N ARG A 111 -23.52 -34.52 -6.89
CA ARG A 111 -24.59 -33.72 -6.29
C ARG A 111 -24.16 -33.06 -4.98
N ILE A 112 -23.42 -33.76 -4.14
CA ILE A 112 -22.86 -33.20 -2.89
C ILE A 112 -21.87 -32.07 -3.21
N GLN A 113 -20.94 -32.31 -4.14
CA GLN A 113 -19.97 -31.30 -4.57
C GLN A 113 -20.63 -30.05 -5.16
N GLN A 114 -21.70 -30.23 -5.93
CA GLN A 114 -22.49 -29.10 -6.45
C GLN A 114 -23.08 -28.24 -5.30
N GLY A 115 -23.54 -28.87 -4.23
CA GLY A 115 -23.99 -28.17 -3.02
C GLY A 115 -22.87 -27.35 -2.37
N ILE A 116 -21.68 -27.93 -2.20
CA ILE A 116 -20.51 -27.25 -1.63
C ILE A 116 -20.09 -26.06 -2.52
N ILE A 117 -20.06 -26.23 -3.84
CA ILE A 117 -19.75 -25.16 -4.79
C ILE A 117 -20.75 -24.01 -4.68
N ASN A 118 -22.04 -24.30 -4.53
CA ASN A 118 -23.06 -23.27 -4.35
C ASN A 118 -22.86 -22.48 -3.04
N GLU A 119 -22.49 -23.14 -1.95
CA GLU A 119 -22.13 -22.46 -0.70
C GLU A 119 -20.89 -21.57 -0.86
N HIS A 120 -19.86 -22.06 -1.55
CA HIS A 120 -18.65 -21.29 -1.82
C HIS A 120 -18.95 -20.04 -2.66
N ASN A 121 -19.77 -20.18 -3.72
CA ASN A 121 -20.21 -19.06 -4.54
C ASN A 121 -20.99 -18.01 -3.74
N ASN A 122 -21.83 -18.44 -2.79
CA ASN A 122 -22.51 -17.52 -1.89
C ASN A 122 -21.53 -16.75 -0.99
N LYS A 123 -20.52 -17.42 -0.43
CA LYS A 123 -19.47 -16.77 0.37
C LYS A 123 -18.67 -15.77 -0.45
N LEU A 124 -18.29 -16.13 -1.68
CA LEU A 124 -17.60 -15.24 -2.62
C LEU A 124 -18.44 -14.00 -2.95
N ARG A 125 -19.74 -14.16 -3.21
CA ARG A 125 -20.66 -13.04 -3.44
C ARG A 125 -20.72 -12.08 -2.24
N ILE A 126 -20.78 -12.60 -1.02
CA ILE A 126 -20.77 -11.78 0.20
C ILE A 126 -19.44 -11.02 0.33
N GLN A 127 -18.31 -11.67 0.02
CA GLN A 127 -16.99 -11.01 0.04
C GLN A 127 -16.90 -9.91 -1.02
N GLN A 128 -17.42 -10.14 -2.23
CA GLN A 128 -17.46 -9.14 -3.29
C GLN A 128 -18.25 -7.90 -2.86
N ASN A 129 -19.44 -8.09 -2.28
CA ASN A 129 -20.24 -6.97 -1.77
C ASN A 129 -19.51 -6.15 -0.70
N LYS A 130 -18.71 -6.80 0.16
CA LYS A 130 -17.87 -6.10 1.16
C LYS A 130 -16.76 -5.29 0.48
N LEU A 131 -16.11 -5.85 -0.53
CA LEU A 131 -15.09 -5.17 -1.34
C LEU A 131 -15.68 -3.92 -2.02
N ASP A 132 -16.85 -4.03 -2.62
CA ASP A 132 -17.53 -2.90 -3.27
C ASP A 132 -17.84 -1.78 -2.25
N ALA A 133 -18.32 -2.14 -1.06
CA ALA A 133 -18.55 -1.19 0.04
C ALA A 133 -17.25 -0.52 0.52
N HIS A 134 -16.13 -1.26 0.58
CA HIS A 134 -14.83 -0.69 0.88
C HIS A 134 -14.35 0.27 -0.22
N GLN A 135 -14.58 -0.06 -1.49
CA GLN A 135 -14.22 0.81 -2.61
C GLN A 135 -14.95 2.17 -2.53
N ILE A 136 -16.25 2.17 -2.20
CA ILE A 136 -17.02 3.39 -1.98
C ILE A 136 -16.39 4.25 -0.86
N LYS A 137 -15.99 3.63 0.25
CA LYS A 137 -15.33 4.35 1.37
C LYS A 137 -13.97 4.91 0.97
N ILE A 138 -13.17 4.16 0.22
CA ILE A 138 -11.87 4.60 -0.30
C ILE A 138 -12.05 5.83 -1.18
N ASN A 139 -13.00 5.79 -2.11
CA ASN A 139 -13.28 6.91 -3.01
C ASN A 139 -13.66 8.18 -2.22
N LYS A 140 -14.54 8.05 -1.22
CA LYS A 140 -14.92 9.17 -0.34
C LYS A 140 -13.72 9.74 0.43
N ASN A 141 -12.83 8.88 0.92
CA ASN A 141 -11.62 9.32 1.61
C ASN A 141 -10.66 10.05 0.65
N PHE A 142 -10.52 9.54 -0.58
CA PHE A 142 -9.71 10.18 -1.61
C PHE A 142 -10.21 11.60 -1.94
N ASP A 143 -11.53 11.77 -2.09
CA ASP A 143 -12.14 13.09 -2.30
C ASP A 143 -11.89 14.04 -1.12
N ASN A 144 -11.95 13.54 0.10
CA ASN A 144 -11.64 14.34 1.30
C ASN A 144 -10.17 14.75 1.33
N ILE A 145 -9.25 13.83 1.04
CA ILE A 145 -7.82 14.11 0.94
C ILE A 145 -7.57 15.18 -0.12
N LYS A 146 -8.19 15.06 -1.30
CA LYS A 146 -8.09 16.06 -2.38
C LYS A 146 -8.52 17.46 -1.89
N LYS A 147 -9.63 17.56 -1.15
CA LYS A 147 -10.08 18.82 -0.53
C LYS A 147 -9.07 19.37 0.47
N ILE A 148 -8.49 18.52 1.31
CA ILE A 148 -7.47 18.93 2.29
C ILE A 148 -6.22 19.45 1.57
N VAL A 149 -5.75 18.74 0.54
CA VAL A 149 -4.59 19.16 -0.25
C VAL A 149 -4.82 20.53 -0.90
N MET A 150 -6.02 20.78 -1.46
CA MET A 150 -6.36 22.11 -1.99
C MET A 150 -6.32 23.20 -0.92
N LYS A 151 -6.86 22.94 0.29
CA LYS A 151 -6.78 23.90 1.40
C LYS A 151 -5.34 24.18 1.83
N ILE A 152 -4.51 23.14 1.94
CA ILE A 152 -3.09 23.28 2.28
C ILE A 152 -2.38 24.13 1.22
N LYS A 153 -2.64 23.88 -0.07
CA LYS A 153 -2.08 24.68 -1.17
C LYS A 153 -2.44 26.16 -1.02
N ASN A 154 -3.72 26.47 -0.81
CA ASN A 154 -4.17 27.85 -0.63
C ASN A 154 -3.54 28.51 0.60
N ASN A 155 -3.39 27.77 1.70
CA ASN A 155 -2.75 28.30 2.91
C ASN A 155 -1.25 28.54 2.70
N LYS A 156 -0.57 27.67 1.95
CA LYS A 156 0.82 27.89 1.56
C LYS A 156 0.96 29.18 0.75
N GLU A 157 0.13 29.39 -0.27
CA GLU A 157 0.15 30.62 -1.07
C GLU A 157 -0.06 31.87 -0.21
N LYS A 158 -0.97 31.81 0.78
CA LYS A 158 -1.14 32.90 1.76
C LYS A 158 0.12 33.13 2.60
N ILE A 159 0.74 32.08 3.12
CA ILE A 159 1.99 32.18 3.91
C ILE A 159 3.12 32.75 3.05
N ASP A 160 3.24 32.31 1.81
CA ASP A 160 4.22 32.83 0.85
C ASP A 160 3.99 34.32 0.58
N ASN A 161 2.73 34.78 0.57
CA ASN A 161 2.40 36.22 0.51
C ASN A 161 2.71 36.97 1.82
N TYR A 162 2.67 36.32 2.98
CA TYR A 162 3.07 36.91 4.27
C TYR A 162 4.59 37.04 4.45
N LYS A 163 5.40 36.71 3.43
CA LYS A 163 6.85 36.95 3.38
C LYS A 163 7.24 38.45 3.41
N TYR A 164 6.32 39.34 3.74
CA TYR A 164 6.49 40.70 4.28
C TYR A 164 7.34 40.79 5.56
N PHE A 165 7.98 39.71 6.03
CA PHE A 165 9.04 39.76 7.05
C PHE A 165 10.21 40.67 6.65
N SER A 166 10.42 40.92 5.35
CA SER A 166 11.36 41.95 4.88
C SER A 166 11.11 43.32 5.54
N ASN A 167 9.86 43.70 5.78
CA ASN A 167 9.55 44.97 6.45
C ASN A 167 9.96 44.94 7.93
N ILE A 168 9.86 43.79 8.61
CA ILE A 168 10.29 43.64 10.00
C ILE A 168 11.82 43.72 10.07
N ASP A 169 12.53 43.06 9.16
CA ASP A 169 14.00 43.12 9.09
C ASP A 169 14.49 44.56 8.82
N ILE A 170 13.80 45.29 7.93
CA ILE A 170 14.08 46.71 7.68
C ILE A 170 13.81 47.56 8.93
N ILE A 171 12.70 47.34 9.63
CA ILE A 171 12.38 48.07 10.88
C ILE A 171 13.43 47.79 11.95
N LEU A 172 13.88 46.53 12.11
CA LEU A 172 14.92 46.16 13.06
C LEU A 172 16.25 46.84 12.73
N SER A 173 16.67 46.79 11.46
CA SER A 173 17.88 47.48 10.99
C SER A 173 17.80 49.00 11.22
N ASN A 174 16.68 49.62 10.91
CA ASN A 174 16.46 51.05 11.17
C ASN A 174 16.52 51.38 12.67
N ASN A 175 15.94 50.53 13.53
CA ASN A 175 15.97 50.72 14.97
C ASN A 175 17.39 50.60 15.54
N GLU A 176 18.23 49.71 14.99
CA GLU A 176 19.65 49.62 15.35
C GLU A 176 20.41 50.91 15.00
N ILE A 177 20.17 51.47 13.81
CA ILE A 177 20.76 52.75 13.37
C ILE A 177 20.32 53.90 14.29
N ILE A 178 19.02 53.96 14.63
CA ILE A 178 18.49 54.98 15.54
C ILE A 178 19.14 54.87 16.92
N LEU A 179 19.29 53.64 17.44
CA LEU A 179 19.93 53.41 18.74
C LEU A 179 21.39 53.86 18.74
N HIS A 180 22.14 53.58 17.67
CA HIS A 180 23.51 54.06 17.51
C HIS A 180 23.56 55.58 17.53
N THR A 181 22.72 56.22 16.71
CA THR A 181 22.63 57.68 16.59
C THR A 181 22.29 58.33 17.95
N ALA A 182 21.35 57.75 18.70
CA ALA A 182 20.97 58.24 20.02
C ALA A 182 22.12 58.14 21.04
N LYS A 183 22.93 57.08 20.97
CA LYS A 183 24.14 56.93 21.81
C LYS A 183 25.18 58.00 21.49
N GLU A 184 25.41 58.28 20.21
CA GLU A 184 26.33 59.34 19.78
C GLU A 184 25.85 60.73 20.23
N GLN A 185 24.56 61.02 20.08
CA GLN A 185 23.95 62.26 20.54
C GLN A 185 24.08 62.43 22.06
N LYS A 186 23.91 61.36 22.83
CA LYS A 186 24.12 61.38 24.28
C LYS A 186 25.56 61.75 24.64
N LEU A 187 26.55 61.15 23.96
CA LEU A 187 27.96 61.48 24.18
C LEU A 187 28.27 62.95 23.82
N LEU A 188 27.64 63.48 22.77
CA LEU A 188 27.77 64.89 22.41
C LEU A 188 27.16 65.80 23.49
N LEU A 189 26.01 65.42 24.04
CA LEU A 189 25.35 66.16 25.12
C LEU A 189 26.24 66.22 26.38
N GLU A 190 26.85 65.10 26.78
CA GLU A 190 27.80 65.07 27.89
C GLU A 190 29.01 66.00 27.67
N LYS A 191 29.51 66.10 26.43
CA LYS A 191 30.57 67.07 26.08
C LYS A 191 30.11 68.52 26.17
N ILE A 192 28.87 68.81 25.76
CA ILE A 192 28.29 70.16 25.88
C ILE A 192 28.14 70.53 27.36
N ASP A 193 27.67 69.62 28.20
CA ASP A 193 27.54 69.85 29.64
C ASP A 193 28.89 70.16 30.29
N GLN A 194 29.93 69.38 29.98
CA GLN A 194 31.30 69.65 30.43
C GLN A 194 31.81 71.02 29.98
N PHE A 195 31.52 71.40 28.73
CA PHE A 195 31.90 72.70 28.21
C PHE A 195 31.16 73.83 28.94
N ASN A 196 29.86 73.67 29.19
CA ASN A 196 29.04 74.64 29.92
C ASN A 196 29.49 74.81 31.37
N GLU A 197 29.85 73.73 32.07
CA GLU A 197 30.43 73.80 33.41
C GLU A 197 31.74 74.60 33.41
N LYS A 198 32.64 74.30 32.46
CA LYS A 198 33.91 75.03 32.30
C LYS A 198 33.69 76.51 31.97
N TYR A 199 32.73 76.81 31.10
CA TYR A 199 32.37 78.18 30.74
C TYR A 199 31.79 78.95 31.93
N THR A 200 30.90 78.31 32.69
CA THR A 200 30.30 78.87 33.92
C THR A 200 31.35 79.15 34.99
N ALA A 201 32.28 78.21 35.21
CA ALA A 201 33.41 78.40 36.12
C ALA A 201 34.27 79.62 35.73
N ARG A 202 34.57 79.75 34.43
CA ARG A 202 35.35 80.88 33.91
C ARG A 202 34.61 82.22 34.00
N LEU A 203 33.28 82.22 33.78
CA LEU A 203 32.44 83.39 34.01
C LEU A 203 32.48 83.84 35.47
N ASN A 204 32.37 82.89 36.41
CA ASN A 204 32.44 83.18 37.85
C ASN A 204 33.79 83.79 38.24
N THR A 205 34.91 83.28 37.71
CA THR A 205 36.23 83.89 37.95
C THR A 205 36.33 85.31 37.41
N ILE A 206 35.81 85.58 36.20
CA ILE A 206 35.81 86.94 35.62
C ILE A 206 34.95 87.90 36.46
N ILE A 207 33.80 87.44 36.96
CA ILE A 207 32.95 88.24 37.85
C ILE A 207 33.71 88.57 39.14
N GLN A 208 34.39 87.60 39.76
CA GLN A 208 35.21 87.85 40.95
C GLN A 208 36.35 88.84 40.68
N ASP A 209 37.06 88.69 39.58
CA ASP A 209 38.12 89.63 39.18
C ASP A 209 37.57 91.05 38.99
N LYS A 210 36.39 91.18 38.38
CA LYS A 210 35.69 92.47 38.22
C LYS A 210 35.36 93.11 39.56
N PHE A 211 34.91 92.35 40.56
CA PHE A 211 34.68 92.86 41.92
C PHE A 211 35.99 93.34 42.57
N LYS A 212 37.07 92.56 42.44
CA LYS A 212 38.38 92.90 43.00
C LYS A 212 38.95 94.17 42.38
N ILE A 213 38.84 94.34 41.06
CA ILE A 213 39.23 95.57 40.36
C ILE A 213 38.40 96.76 40.88
N LYS A 214 37.08 96.58 41.06
CA LYS A 214 36.22 97.65 41.61
C LYS A 214 36.67 98.08 43.01
N GLU A 215 36.97 97.14 43.89
CA GLU A 215 37.49 97.44 45.23
C GLU A 215 38.84 98.20 45.17
N LEU A 216 39.78 97.74 44.35
CA LEU A 216 41.07 98.42 44.11
C LEU A 216 40.90 99.85 43.59
N THR A 217 39.95 100.08 42.67
CA THR A 217 39.69 101.44 42.15
C THR A 217 39.14 102.38 43.22
N VAL A 218 38.30 101.89 44.15
CA VAL A 218 37.80 102.67 45.29
C VAL A 218 38.95 103.02 46.24
N LYS A 219 39.76 102.03 46.65
CA LYS A 219 40.95 102.26 47.48
C LYS A 219 41.92 103.25 46.83
N ASN A 220 42.20 103.11 45.54
CA ASN A 220 43.06 104.05 44.82
C ASN A 220 42.48 105.46 44.79
N LYS A 221 41.15 105.62 44.63
CA LYS A 221 40.49 106.93 44.70
C LYS A 221 40.66 107.55 46.09
N GLU A 222 40.47 106.79 47.17
CA GLU A 222 40.71 107.24 48.54
C GLU A 222 42.17 107.69 48.75
N HIS A 223 43.14 106.88 48.31
CA HIS A 223 44.56 107.22 48.36
C HIS A 223 44.87 108.53 47.60
N ILE A 224 44.35 108.70 46.37
CA ILE A 224 44.51 109.95 45.59
C ILE A 224 43.90 111.15 46.34
N THR A 225 42.75 110.97 46.98
CA THR A 225 42.09 112.05 47.73
C THR A 225 42.92 112.47 48.95
N LEU A 226 43.49 111.50 49.67
CA LEU A 226 44.40 111.74 50.79
C LEU A 226 45.68 112.46 50.33
N LEU A 227 46.30 112.00 49.24
CA LEU A 227 47.47 112.66 48.65
C LEU A 227 47.15 114.10 48.22
N THR A 228 46.00 114.32 47.59
CA THR A 228 45.53 115.65 47.20
C THR A 228 45.36 116.56 48.41
N LYS A 229 44.82 116.03 49.52
CA LYS A 229 44.70 116.78 50.77
C LYS A 229 46.08 117.13 51.37
N LYS A 230 47.03 116.18 51.37
CA LYS A 230 48.43 116.44 51.79
C LYS A 230 49.10 117.51 50.93
N ILE A 231 48.91 117.48 49.61
CA ILE A 231 49.43 118.50 48.69
C ILE A 231 48.80 119.87 48.97
N LYS A 232 47.48 119.94 49.22
CA LYS A 232 46.82 121.20 49.59
C LYS A 232 47.36 121.78 50.89
N TYR A 233 47.61 120.95 51.91
CA TYR A 233 48.22 121.42 53.16
C TYR A 233 49.65 121.92 52.94
N ALA A 234 50.46 121.21 52.15
CA ALA A 234 51.80 121.67 51.78
C ALA A 234 51.76 123.04 51.06
N TYR A 235 50.79 123.24 50.15
CA TYR A 235 50.57 124.52 49.46
C TYR A 235 50.19 125.66 50.43
N TRP A 236 49.30 125.39 51.40
CA TRP A 236 48.95 126.37 52.44
C TRP A 236 50.15 126.74 53.32
N ILE A 237 50.94 125.75 53.75
CA ILE A 237 52.15 125.98 54.54
C ILE A 237 53.16 126.82 53.76
N SER A 238 53.37 126.54 52.46
CA SER A 238 54.25 127.36 51.62
C SER A 238 53.73 128.79 51.42
N GLY A 239 52.42 128.98 51.30
CA GLY A 239 51.82 130.30 51.17
C GLY A 239 52.01 131.16 52.44
N ILE A 240 51.83 130.56 53.62
CA ILE A 240 52.09 131.23 54.91
C ILE A 240 53.57 131.59 55.04
N ALA A 241 54.48 130.68 54.67
CA ALA A 241 55.92 130.95 54.69
C ALA A 241 56.31 132.14 53.80
N ILE A 242 55.75 132.23 52.59
CA ILE A 242 55.95 133.37 51.69
C ILE A 242 55.39 134.66 52.30
N GLY A 243 54.20 134.60 52.90
CA GLY A 243 53.59 135.75 53.57
C GLY A 243 54.43 136.29 54.73
N LEU A 244 55.00 135.41 55.55
CA LEU A 244 55.93 135.77 56.62
C LEU A 244 57.15 136.51 56.08
N VAL A 245 57.79 135.99 55.02
CA VAL A 245 58.95 136.63 54.38
C VAL A 245 58.60 138.03 53.86
N ILE A 246 57.41 138.22 53.27
CA ILE A 246 56.98 139.53 52.75
C ILE A 246 56.74 140.53 53.90
N ILE A 247 56.11 140.10 55.00
CA ILE A 247 55.90 140.97 56.18
C ILE A 247 57.22 141.40 56.80
N GLU A 248 58.17 140.47 56.90
CA GLU A 248 59.52 140.73 57.41
C GLU A 248 60.26 141.75 56.52
N MET A 249 60.05 141.68 55.21
CA MET A 249 60.57 142.64 54.24
C MET A 249 59.95 144.04 54.40
N ILE A 250 58.64 144.15 54.62
CA ILE A 250 57.94 145.44 54.83
C ILE A 250 58.37 146.10 56.14
N LEU A 251 58.51 145.34 57.23
CA LEU A 251 58.99 145.84 58.53
C LEU A 251 60.42 146.39 58.43
N LEU A 252 61.24 145.85 57.54
CA LEU A 252 62.59 146.35 57.26
C LEU A 252 62.55 147.74 56.58
N PHE A 253 61.60 147.96 55.67
CA PHE A 253 61.43 149.25 54.97
C PHE A 253 60.76 150.33 55.83
N ALA A 254 59.86 149.97 56.76
CA ALA A 254 59.15 150.93 57.62
C ALA A 254 60.02 151.54 58.74
N LYS A 255 61.30 151.16 58.85
CA LYS A 255 62.23 151.66 59.89
C LYS A 255 63.16 152.77 59.40
N GLU A 256 63.03 153.22 58.15
CA GLU A 256 63.86 154.27 57.52
C GLU A 256 63.12 155.60 57.22
N ILE A 257 61.99 155.87 57.91
CA ILE A 257 61.34 157.20 57.97
C ILE A 257 60.96 157.47 59.43
#